data_AF-A0A531KB89-F1
#
_entry.id   AF-A0A531KB89-F1
#
_cell.length_a   1.000
_cell.length_b   1.000
_cell.length_c   1.000
_cell.angle_alpha   90.00
_cell.angle_beta   90.00
_cell.angle_gamma   90.00
#
_symmetry.space_group_name_H-M   'P 1'
#
loop_
_entity.id
_entity.type
_entity.pdbx_description
1 polymer ?
#
loop_
_entity_poly.entity_id
_entity_poly.type
_entity_poly.pdbx_seq_one_letter_code
_entity_poly.pdbx_strand_id
1 'polypeptide(L)' 'MNGDETIGAMVEGEDTSLLIVDDDRPFLTRLARAMESRGFVVETAE' A
#
# COMPACT_ATOMS: atom_id res chain seq x y z
N MET A 1 -12.33 -12.20 -24.69
CA MET A 1 -11.95 -12.86 -23.43
C MET A 1 -11.75 -11.73 -22.43
N ASN A 2 -12.79 -11.42 -21.65
CA ASN A 2 -12.72 -10.41 -20.61
C ASN A 2 -12.33 -11.15 -19.34
N GLY A 3 -11.05 -11.13 -19.01
CA GLY A 3 -10.53 -11.57 -17.72
C GLY A 3 -10.01 -10.34 -17.03
N ASP A 4 -10.88 -9.72 -16.23
CA ASP A 4 -10.50 -8.82 -15.16
C ASP A 4 -9.53 -9.60 -14.25
N GLU A 5 -8.23 -9.51 -14.55
CA GLU A 5 -7.18 -10.01 -13.69
C GLU A 5 -7.17 -9.12 -12.46
N THR A 6 -8.08 -9.45 -11.55
CA THR A 6 -8.10 -8.97 -10.18
C THR A 6 -6.67 -9.06 -9.67
N ILE A 7 -6.08 -7.89 -9.39
CA ILE A 7 -4.85 -7.71 -8.63
C ILE A 7 -5.07 -8.18 -7.19
N GLY A 8 -5.45 -9.45 -7.03
CA GLY A 8 -5.86 -10.06 -5.78
C GLY A 8 -4.68 -10.74 -5.12
N ALA A 9 -4.33 -10.21 -3.95
CA ALA A 9 -3.47 -10.81 -2.92
C ALA A 9 -1.95 -10.84 -3.21
N MET A 10 -1.28 -9.70 -3.00
CA MET A 10 0.16 -9.69 -2.68
C MET A 10 0.46 -9.82 -1.18
N VAL A 11 -0.54 -10.11 -0.33
CA VAL A 11 -0.34 -10.42 1.09
C VAL A 11 -1.26 -11.57 1.49
N GLU A 12 -0.68 -12.74 1.70
CA GLU A 12 -1.36 -13.91 2.28
C GLU A 12 -1.23 -13.83 3.81
N GLY A 13 -1.95 -12.88 4.43
CA GLY A 13 -1.96 -12.69 5.88
C GLY A 13 -3.13 -11.81 6.30
N GLU A 14 -3.74 -12.10 7.46
CA GLU A 14 -4.82 -11.28 8.02
C GLU A 14 -4.33 -9.86 8.41
N ASP A 15 -3.03 -9.69 8.60
CA ASP A 15 -2.42 -8.40 8.93
C ASP A 15 -1.93 -7.68 7.67
N THR A 16 -2.55 -6.52 7.39
CA THR A 16 -2.21 -5.64 6.27
C THR A 16 -1.58 -4.32 6.74
N SER A 17 -0.97 -4.30 7.94
CA SER A 17 -0.26 -3.13 8.44
C SER A 17 1.09 -2.88 7.73
N LEU A 18 1.43 -1.61 7.50
CA LEU A 18 2.69 -1.16 6.89
C LEU A 18 3.20 0.10 7.57
N LEU A 19 4.51 0.16 7.85
CA LEU A 19 5.22 1.40 8.24
C LEU A 19 6.14 1.83 7.08
N ILE A 20 5.93 3.04 6.57
CA ILE A 20 6.78 3.65 5.54
C ILE A 20 7.64 4.72 6.20
N VAL A 21 8.97 4.64 6.03
CA VAL A 21 9.92 5.61 6.59
C VAL A 21 10.71 6.23 5.44
N ASP A 22 10.56 7.54 5.24
CA ASP A 22 11.22 8.28 4.15
C ASP A 22 11.27 9.78 4.48
N ASP A 23 12.38 10.46 4.16
CA ASP A 23 12.57 11.90 4.41
C ASP A 23 11.96 12.79 3.31
N ASP A 24 11.58 12.23 2.17
CA ASP A 24 10.86 12.93 1.09
C ASP A 24 9.34 12.88 1.31
N ARG A 25 8.80 13.94 1.93
CA ARG A 25 7.35 14.07 2.20
C ARG A 25 6.46 13.90 0.95
N PRO A 26 6.76 14.54 -0.21
CA PRO A 26 6.03 14.28 -1.44
C PRO A 26 6.02 12.80 -1.86
N PHE A 27 7.13 12.07 -1.75
CA PHE A 27 7.21 10.65 -2.11
C PHE A 27 6.46 9.78 -1.10
N LEU A 28 6.73 9.97 0.20
CA LEU A 28 6.07 9.32 1.32
C LEU A 28 4.54 9.37 1.16
N THR A 29 4.00 10.56 0.88
CA THR A 29 2.56 10.77 0.70
C THR A 29 1.99 10.05 -0.52
N ARG A 30 2.72 10.03 -1.64
CA ARG A 30 2.28 9.32 -2.85
C ARG A 30 2.28 7.82 -2.63
N LEU A 31 3.29 7.30 -1.96
CA LEU A 31 3.44 5.89 -1.68
C LEU A 31 2.39 5.40 -0.67
N ALA A 32 2.15 6.14 0.42
CA ALA A 32 1.12 5.81 1.40
C ALA A 32 -0.26 5.70 0.75
N ARG A 33 -0.67 6.69 -0.05
CA ARG A 33 -1.96 6.65 -0.77
C ARG A 33 -2.08 5.45 -1.72
N ALA A 34 -0.98 5.11 -2.38
CA ALA A 34 -0.94 3.97 -3.28
C ALA A 34 -1.12 2.64 -2.51
N MET A 35 -0.54 2.53 -1.31
CA MET A 35 -0.68 1.34 -0.46
C MET A 35 -2.06 1.25 0.18
N GLU A 36 -2.62 2.36 0.68
CA GLU A 36 -4.01 2.41 1.17
C GLU A 36 -5.01 1.96 0.08
N SER A 37 -4.84 2.40 -1.16
CA SER A 37 -5.70 1.98 -2.29
C SER A 37 -5.64 0.48 -2.60
N ARG A 38 -4.58 -0.20 -2.14
CA ARG A 38 -4.38 -1.65 -2.28
C ARG A 38 -4.89 -2.43 -1.06
N GLY A 39 -5.44 -1.75 -0.04
CA GLY A 39 -6.04 -2.37 1.15
C GLY A 39 -5.10 -2.49 2.35
N PHE A 40 -3.97 -1.79 2.35
CA PHE A 40 -3.06 -1.74 3.48
C PHE A 40 -3.47 -0.68 4.51
N VAL A 41 -3.21 -0.97 5.78
CA VAL A 41 -3.25 0.01 6.88
C VAL A 41 -1.87 0.62 7.01
N VAL A 42 -1.71 1.88 6.64
CA VAL A 42 -0.39 2.52 6.51
C VAL A 42 -0.14 3.49 7.67
N GLU A 43 1.04 3.38 8.26
CA GLU A 43 1.65 4.36 9.15
C GLU A 43 2.89 4.95 8.44
N THR A 44 3.16 6.24 8.66
CA THR A 44 4.30 6.93 8.04
C THR A 44 5.18 7.59 9.08
N ALA A 45 6.49 7.53 8.89
CA ALA A 45 7.47 8.30 9.65
C ALA A 45 8.43 9.04 8.69
N GLU A 46 8.95 10.18 9.16
CA GLU A 46 10.01 10.97 8.51
C GLU A 46 11.38 10.58 9.10
#